data_AF-A0A932HKP4-F1
#
_entry.id   AF-A0A932HKP4-F1
#
_cell.length_a   1.000
_cell.length_b   1.000
_cell.length_c   1.000
_cell.angle_alpha   90.00
_cell.angle_beta   90.00
_cell.angle_gamma   90.00
#
_symmetry.space_group_name_H-M   'P 1'
#
loop_
_entity.id
_entity.type
_entity.pdbx_description
1 polymer ?
#
loop_
_entity_poly.entity_id
_entity_poly.type
_entity_poly.pdbx_seq_one_letter_code
_entity_poly.pdbx_strand_id
1 'polypeptide(L)'
;MSDPTVIKILIMALGGQGGGVLTEWLFQACLLEDYPVRSTSIPGVAQRTGSTNYYLEIPTQTARELGESRPEFCLYPTTGDVDLLIAPEFLELGRAIEQGFVSPDRTTAIASTHRIFSIYEKMPVGDGLYSQADLLAAARAFSLRLIAFDASDLAQRHGLKEINAIILGAVAASGVLPLREESYIKAIERQGIAVETNLRAFRLGLAQVRDAVAAKPMPRVEETWDQAKQRQADELGHPKGTRGAGEYLQLTAEIERRYPERLWRTLGEALYRLLDYQDAAYARRYLDRLDRIRQLEERVGGATSDRLTEFVAKYLAVWMTYEDAIRVAQYKT
;
A
#
# COMPACT_ATOMS: atom_id res chain seq x y z
N MET A 1 26.58 -2.53 -7.19
CA MET A 1 25.83 -1.28 -7.00
C MET A 1 24.45 -1.69 -6.52
N SER A 2 23.92 -1.10 -5.45
CA SER A 2 22.55 -1.40 -5.01
C SER A 2 21.58 -0.92 -6.08
N ASP A 3 20.57 -1.73 -6.41
CA ASP A 3 19.50 -1.28 -7.31
C ASP A 3 18.88 0.02 -6.80
N PRO A 4 18.57 0.96 -7.70
CA PRO A 4 17.93 2.22 -7.33
C PRO A 4 16.59 1.92 -6.68
N THR A 5 16.35 2.51 -5.51
CA THR A 5 15.08 2.32 -4.81
C THR A 5 13.99 3.06 -5.57
N VAL A 6 12.88 2.39 -5.87
CA VAL A 6 11.73 2.96 -6.57
C VAL A 6 10.59 3.12 -5.58
N ILE A 7 10.10 4.35 -5.42
CA ILE A 7 8.94 4.69 -4.61
C ILE A 7 7.69 4.44 -5.43
N LYS A 8 6.78 3.64 -4.88
CA LYS A 8 5.53 3.21 -5.52
C LYS A 8 4.35 3.93 -4.89
N ILE A 9 3.65 4.73 -5.69
CA ILE A 9 2.54 5.57 -5.26
C ILE A 9 1.24 5.05 -5.86
N LEU A 10 0.23 4.87 -5.03
CA LEU A 10 -1.13 4.56 -5.47
C LEU A 10 -2.10 5.63 -4.98
N ILE A 11 -2.77 6.29 -5.92
CA ILE A 11 -3.87 7.22 -5.64
C ILE A 11 -5.18 6.48 -5.90
N MET A 12 -5.97 6.27 -4.85
CA MET A 12 -7.31 5.70 -4.94
C MET A 12 -8.32 6.81 -4.76
N ALA A 13 -9.04 7.14 -5.83
CA ALA A 13 -9.98 8.25 -5.86
C ALA A 13 -11.31 7.82 -6.46
N LEU A 14 -12.39 8.53 -6.10
CA LEU A 14 -13.66 8.40 -6.80
C LEU A 14 -13.62 9.16 -8.13
N GLY A 15 -14.26 8.61 -9.15
CA GLY A 15 -14.43 9.26 -10.44
C GLY A 15 -15.06 10.65 -10.28
N GLY A 16 -14.36 11.67 -10.79
CA GLY A 16 -14.75 13.08 -10.67
C GLY A 16 -14.11 13.85 -9.50
N GLN A 17 -13.34 13.21 -8.62
CA GLN A 17 -12.64 13.88 -7.50
C GLN A 17 -11.30 14.50 -7.88
N GLY A 18 -10.89 14.41 -9.15
CA GLY A 18 -9.63 15.01 -9.62
C GLY A 18 -8.36 14.25 -9.25
N GLY A 19 -8.43 12.92 -9.04
CA GLY A 19 -7.24 12.09 -8.85
C GLY A 19 -6.23 12.21 -10.01
N GLY A 20 -6.70 12.43 -11.24
CA GLY A 20 -5.84 12.73 -12.39
C GLY A 20 -5.11 14.07 -12.28
N VAL A 21 -5.74 15.08 -11.68
CA VAL A 21 -5.10 16.38 -11.42
C VAL A 21 -3.97 16.24 -10.41
N LEU A 22 -4.22 15.48 -9.33
CA LEU A 22 -3.20 15.17 -8.34
C LEU A 22 -2.01 14.40 -8.94
N THR A 23 -2.32 13.40 -9.78
CA THR A 23 -1.33 12.60 -10.52
C THR A 23 -0.47 13.50 -11.41
N GLU A 24 -1.10 14.41 -12.17
CA GLU A 24 -0.39 15.33 -13.06
C GLU A 24 0.54 16.27 -12.28
N TRP A 25 0.09 16.85 -11.16
CA TRP A 25 0.96 17.69 -10.34
C TRP A 25 2.17 16.94 -9.79
N LEU A 26 1.97 15.71 -9.29
CA LEU A 26 3.07 14.87 -8.81
C LEU A 26 4.04 14.53 -9.95
N PHE A 27 3.51 14.15 -11.10
CA PHE A 27 4.31 13.81 -12.28
C PHE A 27 5.15 15.01 -12.74
N GLN A 28 4.53 16.20 -12.87
CA GLN A 28 5.24 17.42 -13.24
C GLN A 28 6.28 17.83 -12.20
N ALA A 29 5.99 17.70 -10.91
CA ALA A 29 6.95 17.99 -9.85
C ALA A 29 8.20 17.10 -9.94
N CYS A 30 8.02 15.81 -10.27
CA CYS A 30 9.14 14.89 -10.53
C CYS A 30 9.98 15.32 -11.73
N LEU A 31 9.33 15.65 -12.86
CA LEU A 31 10.02 16.07 -14.07
C LEU A 31 10.82 17.37 -13.88
N LEU A 32 10.32 18.30 -13.07
CA LEU A 32 11.00 19.55 -12.76
C LEU A 32 12.33 19.35 -12.00
N GLU A 33 12.51 18.19 -11.37
CA GLU A 33 13.74 17.82 -10.65
C GLU A 33 14.50 16.67 -11.32
N ASP A 34 14.23 16.39 -12.60
CA ASP A 34 14.90 15.35 -13.39
C ASP A 34 14.67 13.92 -12.86
N TYR A 35 13.63 13.66 -12.05
CA TYR A 35 13.27 12.29 -11.67
C TYR A 35 12.51 11.59 -12.82
N PRO A 36 12.97 10.41 -13.29
CA PRO A 36 12.31 9.69 -14.37
C PRO A 36 11.06 8.97 -13.83
N VAL A 37 9.96 9.69 -13.72
CA VAL A 37 8.68 9.17 -13.24
C VAL A 37 7.91 8.43 -14.35
N ARG A 38 7.20 7.38 -13.98
CA ARG A 38 6.16 6.74 -14.80
C ARG A 38 4.82 6.78 -14.09
N SER A 39 3.75 6.89 -14.87
CA SER A 39 2.39 6.83 -14.36
C SER A 39 1.51 5.98 -15.26
N THR A 40 0.62 5.20 -14.66
CA THR A 40 -0.52 4.57 -15.33
C THR A 40 -1.81 4.97 -14.64
N SER A 41 -2.93 4.83 -15.32
CA SER A 41 -4.24 4.96 -14.67
C SER A 41 -5.22 3.94 -15.22
N ILE A 42 -6.05 3.42 -14.31
CA ILE A 42 -7.16 2.53 -14.64
C ILE A 42 -8.44 3.31 -14.30
N PRO A 43 -9.16 3.82 -15.31
CA PRO A 43 -10.40 4.54 -15.09
C PRO A 43 -11.45 3.60 -14.50
N GLY A 44 -12.25 4.10 -13.55
CA GLY A 44 -13.44 3.39 -13.11
C GLY A 44 -14.44 3.21 -14.25
N VAL A 45 -15.06 2.03 -14.33
CA VAL A 45 -16.08 1.73 -15.37
C VAL A 45 -17.46 2.33 -15.05
N ALA A 46 -17.67 2.83 -13.83
CA ALA A 46 -18.91 3.48 -13.44
C ALA A 46 -18.94 4.95 -13.92
N GLN A 47 -20.07 5.38 -14.48
CA GLN A 47 -20.24 6.75 -15.01
C GLN A 47 -20.07 7.86 -13.96
N ARG A 48 -20.38 7.57 -12.68
CA ARG A 48 -20.11 8.43 -11.52
C ARG A 48 -19.78 7.54 -10.33
N THR A 49 -18.95 8.04 -9.40
CA THR A 49 -18.66 7.37 -8.11
C THR A 49 -17.99 5.99 -8.20
N GLY A 50 -17.40 5.64 -9.35
CA GLY A 50 -16.53 4.47 -9.46
C GLY A 50 -15.15 4.74 -8.88
N SER A 51 -14.56 3.74 -8.22
CA SER A 51 -13.15 3.79 -7.81
C SER A 51 -12.26 3.87 -9.05
N THR A 52 -11.31 4.79 -9.02
CA THR A 52 -10.34 5.06 -10.08
C THR A 52 -8.95 5.04 -9.46
N ASN A 53 -8.04 4.31 -10.10
CA ASN A 53 -6.69 4.08 -9.59
C ASN A 53 -5.68 4.79 -10.48
N TYR A 54 -4.78 5.56 -9.87
CA TYR A 54 -3.61 6.14 -10.52
C TYR A 54 -2.37 5.60 -9.83
N TYR A 55 -1.46 5.02 -10.59
CA TYR A 55 -0.24 4.42 -10.06
C TYR A 55 0.98 5.13 -10.63
N LEU A 56 1.91 5.52 -9.76
CA LEU A 56 3.16 6.15 -10.16
C LEU A 56 4.35 5.39 -9.57
N GLU A 57 5.44 5.35 -10.32
CA GLU A 57 6.73 4.89 -9.84
C GLU A 57 7.78 5.98 -10.04
N ILE A 58 8.52 6.30 -8.97
CA ILE A 58 9.52 7.37 -8.94
C ILE A 58 10.80 6.80 -8.32
N PRO A 59 11.92 6.77 -9.05
CA PRO A 59 13.20 6.40 -8.44
C PRO A 59 13.65 7.44 -7.41
N THR A 60 14.39 7.00 -6.38
CA THR A 60 15.00 7.90 -5.39
C THR A 60 16.19 8.70 -5.92
N GLN A 61 16.55 8.52 -7.19
CA GLN A 61 17.68 9.15 -7.86
C GLN A 61 17.20 9.82 -9.16
N THR A 62 17.83 10.93 -9.50
CA THR A 62 17.59 11.68 -10.73
C THR A 62 18.06 10.90 -11.96
N ALA A 63 17.55 11.25 -13.14
CA ALA A 63 17.93 10.62 -14.40
C ALA A 63 19.42 10.79 -14.70
N ARG A 64 20.00 11.94 -14.31
CA ARG A 64 21.45 12.16 -14.34
C ARG A 64 22.23 11.19 -13.44
N GLU A 65 21.77 10.96 -12.22
CA GLU A 65 22.43 10.05 -11.27
C GLU A 65 22.31 8.58 -11.69
N LEU A 66 21.18 8.20 -12.29
CA LEU A 66 20.93 6.84 -12.78
C LEU A 66 21.75 6.50 -14.03
N GLY A 67 22.02 7.48 -14.89
CA GLY A 67 22.71 7.26 -16.17
C GLY A 67 22.01 6.19 -17.01
N GLU A 68 22.74 5.11 -17.33
CA GLU A 68 22.24 3.94 -18.07
C GLU A 68 21.51 2.92 -17.17
N SER A 69 21.66 2.99 -15.85
CA SER A 69 21.05 2.07 -14.87
C SER A 69 19.62 2.45 -14.51
N ARG A 70 18.80 2.78 -15.50
CA ARG A 70 17.40 3.16 -15.28
C ARG A 70 16.57 1.92 -14.90
N PRO A 71 15.75 1.99 -13.86
CA PRO A 71 14.89 0.87 -13.49
C PRO A 71 13.81 0.66 -14.55
N GLU A 72 13.43 -0.61 -14.75
CA GLU A 72 12.20 -0.95 -15.46
C GLU A 72 11.01 -0.76 -14.52
N PHE A 73 9.99 -0.05 -15.01
CA PHE A 73 8.84 0.34 -14.20
C PHE A 73 7.70 -0.66 -14.33
N CYS A 74 7.03 -0.96 -13.21
CA CYS A 74 5.80 -1.71 -13.25
C CYS A 74 4.64 -0.84 -13.73
N LEU A 75 3.70 -1.44 -14.46
CA LEU A 75 2.50 -0.76 -14.96
C LEU A 75 1.29 -0.97 -14.04
N TYR A 76 1.45 -1.62 -12.88
CA TYR A 76 0.37 -1.86 -11.93
C TYR A 76 0.90 -1.99 -10.49
N PRO A 77 0.11 -1.59 -9.49
CA PRO A 77 0.48 -1.77 -8.09
C PRO A 77 0.46 -3.25 -7.69
N THR A 78 1.41 -3.66 -6.85
CA THR A 78 1.44 -4.99 -6.25
C THR A 78 0.99 -4.93 -4.79
N THR A 79 0.22 -5.92 -4.35
CA THR A 79 -0.20 -6.08 -2.94
C THR A 79 1.00 -6.05 -1.99
N GLY A 80 0.90 -5.27 -0.91
CA GLY A 80 1.96 -5.11 0.09
C GLY A 80 3.24 -4.41 -0.39
N ASP A 81 3.19 -3.76 -1.55
CA ASP A 81 4.35 -3.16 -2.25
C ASP A 81 4.12 -1.68 -2.59
N VAL A 82 3.22 -1.00 -1.88
CA VAL A 82 2.95 0.44 -2.07
C VAL A 82 3.62 1.24 -0.94
N ASP A 83 4.43 2.24 -1.30
CA ASP A 83 5.13 3.11 -0.36
C ASP A 83 4.26 4.28 0.10
N LEU A 84 3.48 4.85 -0.82
CA LEU A 84 2.58 5.97 -0.56
C LEU A 84 1.19 5.67 -1.11
N LEU A 85 0.20 5.57 -0.22
CA LEU A 85 -1.21 5.53 -0.61
C LEU A 85 -1.83 6.92 -0.40
N ILE A 86 -2.50 7.44 -1.41
CA ILE A 86 -3.26 8.68 -1.32
C ILE A 86 -4.74 8.39 -1.58
N ALA A 87 -5.59 8.73 -0.62
CA ALA A 87 -7.04 8.52 -0.69
C ALA A 87 -7.77 9.85 -0.45
N PRO A 88 -8.14 10.60 -1.50
CA PRO A 88 -8.89 11.83 -1.33
C PRO A 88 -10.26 11.63 -0.70
N GLU A 89 -10.79 10.41 -0.62
CA GLU A 89 -12.03 10.05 0.07
C GLU A 89 -11.78 8.84 0.99
N PHE A 90 -12.45 8.77 2.15
CA PHE A 90 -12.06 7.87 3.21
C PHE A 90 -12.32 6.38 2.92
N LEU A 91 -13.42 6.03 2.24
CA LEU A 91 -13.74 4.65 1.88
C LEU A 91 -12.80 4.09 0.81
N GLU A 92 -12.18 4.93 -0.01
CA GLU A 92 -11.10 4.49 -0.91
C GLU A 92 -9.90 3.94 -0.14
N LEU A 93 -9.55 4.52 1.03
CA LEU A 93 -8.54 3.94 1.92
C LEU A 93 -8.98 2.58 2.46
N GLY A 94 -10.25 2.46 2.87
CA GLY A 94 -10.82 1.17 3.30
C GLY A 94 -10.69 0.09 2.22
N ARG A 95 -11.02 0.45 0.98
CA ARG A 95 -10.87 -0.46 -0.16
C ARG A 95 -9.41 -0.79 -0.46
N ALA A 96 -8.49 0.15 -0.29
CA ALA A 96 -7.05 -0.10 -0.43
C ALA A 96 -6.53 -1.13 0.57
N ILE A 97 -7.02 -1.04 1.81
CA ILE A 97 -6.69 -1.99 2.89
C ILE A 97 -7.28 -3.36 2.57
N GLU A 98 -8.55 -3.42 2.17
CA GLU A 98 -9.21 -4.67 1.77
C GLU A 98 -8.49 -5.36 0.60
N GLN A 99 -8.01 -4.59 -0.38
CA GLN A 99 -7.23 -5.10 -1.52
C GLN A 99 -5.76 -5.43 -1.17
N GLY A 100 -5.33 -5.18 0.07
CA GLY A 100 -4.00 -5.46 0.59
C GLY A 100 -2.90 -4.57 0.01
N PHE A 101 -3.22 -3.40 -0.54
CA PHE A 101 -2.20 -2.47 -1.03
C PHE A 101 -1.46 -1.77 0.10
N VAL A 102 -2.12 -1.56 1.24
CA VAL A 102 -1.56 -0.89 2.41
C VAL A 102 -0.90 -1.92 3.33
N SER A 103 0.36 -1.71 3.65
CA SER A 103 1.14 -2.61 4.50
C SER A 103 1.77 -1.85 5.67
N PRO A 104 1.74 -2.41 6.89
CA PRO A 104 2.14 -1.67 8.08
C PRO A 104 3.66 -1.55 8.26
N ASP A 105 4.43 -2.34 7.54
CA ASP A 105 5.89 -2.28 7.45
C ASP A 105 6.40 -1.24 6.44
N ARG A 106 5.50 -0.66 5.63
CA ARG A 106 5.93 0.10 4.45
C ARG A 106 5.10 1.35 4.13
N THR A 107 3.78 1.25 4.12
CA THR A 107 2.93 2.24 3.47
C THR A 107 2.69 3.45 4.37
N THR A 108 3.05 4.63 3.89
CA THR A 108 2.47 5.88 4.40
C THR A 108 1.13 6.12 3.70
N ALA A 109 0.05 6.18 4.47
CA ALA A 109 -1.29 6.48 3.96
C ALA A 109 -1.66 7.94 4.25
N ILE A 110 -2.05 8.69 3.23
CA ILE A 110 -2.55 10.06 3.33
C ILE A 110 -4.00 10.06 2.85
N ALA A 111 -4.94 10.37 3.74
CA ALA A 111 -6.36 10.28 3.42
C ALA A 111 -7.17 11.48 3.91
N SER A 112 -8.15 11.90 3.11
CA SER A 112 -9.22 12.73 3.65
C SER A 112 -10.21 11.85 4.41
N THR A 113 -10.63 12.27 5.60
CA THR A 113 -11.65 11.54 6.38
C THR A 113 -13.09 11.91 6.02
N HIS A 114 -13.27 12.81 5.04
CA HIS A 114 -14.60 13.13 4.53
C HIS A 114 -15.17 11.91 3.80
N ARG A 115 -16.50 11.78 3.82
CA ARG A 115 -17.17 10.57 3.38
C ARG A 115 -18.17 10.86 2.28
N ILE A 116 -18.06 10.13 1.18
CA ILE A 116 -19.09 10.08 0.14
C ILE A 116 -19.74 8.70 0.20
N PHE A 117 -21.01 8.66 0.62
CA PHE A 117 -21.72 7.41 0.82
C PHE A 117 -21.78 6.57 -0.47
N SER A 118 -21.21 5.37 -0.39
CA SER A 118 -21.24 4.34 -1.40
C SER A 118 -22.66 3.80 -1.62
N ILE A 119 -22.86 3.05 -2.71
CA ILE A 119 -24.13 2.38 -2.97
C ILE A 119 -24.45 1.39 -1.85
N TYR A 120 -23.45 0.65 -1.35
CA TYR A 120 -23.60 -0.33 -0.28
C TYR A 120 -24.07 0.27 1.04
N GLU A 121 -23.73 1.54 1.32
CA GLU A 121 -24.23 2.22 2.51
C GLU A 121 -25.64 2.77 2.35
N LYS A 122 -26.06 3.03 1.11
CA LYS A 122 -27.39 3.57 0.78
C LYS A 122 -28.44 2.50 0.57
N MET A 123 -28.03 1.26 0.28
CA MET A 123 -28.95 0.15 -0.01
C MET A 123 -29.70 -0.40 1.21
N PRO A 124 -29.08 -0.57 2.40
CA PRO A 124 -29.76 -1.10 3.56
C PRO A 124 -30.89 -0.17 4.04
N VAL A 125 -31.99 -0.77 4.47
CA VAL A 125 -33.04 -0.04 5.18
C VAL A 125 -32.59 0.15 6.63
N GLY A 126 -32.34 1.39 7.03
CA GLY A 126 -31.84 1.73 8.38
C GLY A 126 -30.39 2.21 8.34
N ASP A 127 -29.56 1.76 9.28
CA ASP A 127 -28.16 2.17 9.37
C ASP A 127 -27.26 1.25 8.55
N GLY A 128 -27.00 1.64 7.29
CA GLY A 128 -26.05 0.99 6.40
C GLY A 128 -24.62 1.56 6.50
N LEU A 129 -24.35 2.48 7.42
CA LEU A 129 -23.08 3.17 7.47
C LEU A 129 -22.00 2.28 8.08
N TYR A 130 -20.92 2.05 7.34
CA TYR A 130 -19.68 1.55 7.94
C TYR A 130 -19.20 2.44 9.09
N SER A 131 -18.68 1.86 10.17
CA SER A 131 -18.16 2.62 11.30
C SER A 131 -16.91 3.42 10.89
N GLN A 132 -16.95 4.74 11.08
CA GLN A 132 -15.79 5.61 10.83
C GLN A 132 -14.67 5.32 11.84
N ALA A 133 -15.02 4.95 13.08
CA ALA A 133 -14.07 4.59 14.11
C ALA A 133 -13.30 3.31 13.73
N ASP A 134 -14.02 2.30 13.22
CA ASP A 134 -13.41 1.03 12.81
C ASP A 134 -12.52 1.22 11.59
N LEU A 135 -12.94 2.05 10.63
CA LEU A 135 -12.12 2.37 9.46
C LEU A 135 -10.84 3.15 9.85
N LEU A 136 -10.93 4.09 10.80
CA LEU A 136 -9.75 4.76 11.36
C LEU A 136 -8.83 3.79 12.11
N ALA A 137 -9.40 2.86 12.88
CA ALA A 137 -8.65 1.83 13.58
C ALA A 137 -7.92 0.90 12.60
N ALA A 138 -8.61 0.44 11.56
CA ALA A 138 -8.02 -0.34 10.47
C ALA A 138 -6.92 0.43 9.74
N ALA A 139 -7.17 1.69 9.37
CA ALA A 139 -6.17 2.53 8.72
C ALA A 139 -4.88 2.69 9.55
N ARG A 140 -5.01 2.86 10.87
CA ARG A 140 -3.86 2.91 11.79
C ARG A 140 -3.18 1.55 11.92
N ALA A 141 -3.96 0.47 11.92
CA ALA A 141 -3.44 -0.87 12.04
C ALA A 141 -2.69 -1.31 10.78
N PHE A 142 -3.13 -0.95 9.58
CA PHE A 142 -2.54 -1.44 8.33
C PHE A 142 -1.53 -0.50 7.68
N SER A 143 -1.37 0.74 8.15
CA SER A 143 -0.38 1.69 7.61
C SER A 143 0.85 1.79 8.52
N LEU A 144 2.04 1.94 7.92
CA LEU A 144 3.26 2.33 8.66
C LEU A 144 3.09 3.70 9.30
N ARG A 145 2.51 4.63 8.54
CA ARG A 145 2.18 5.98 9.00
C ARG A 145 0.84 6.38 8.41
N LEU A 146 -0.07 6.87 9.25
CA LEU A 146 -1.35 7.42 8.81
C LEU A 146 -1.35 8.95 8.98
N ILE A 147 -1.62 9.67 7.91
CA ILE A 147 -1.91 11.10 7.89
C ILE A 147 -3.36 11.26 7.42
N ALA A 148 -4.28 11.42 8.37
CA ALA A 148 -5.71 11.51 8.08
C ALA A 148 -6.33 12.74 8.74
N PHE A 149 -7.06 13.52 7.96
CA PHE A 149 -7.81 14.70 8.42
C PHE A 149 -8.95 15.00 7.45
N ASP A 150 -9.91 15.84 7.85
CA ASP A 150 -11.00 16.22 6.96
C ASP A 150 -10.56 17.38 6.03
N ALA A 151 -10.05 17.03 4.85
CA ALA A 151 -9.63 18.01 3.86
C ALA A 151 -10.81 18.80 3.27
N SER A 152 -12.02 18.23 3.28
CA SER A 152 -13.23 18.90 2.79
C SER A 152 -13.68 20.00 3.75
N ASP A 153 -13.73 19.69 5.05
CA ASP A 153 -14.00 20.68 6.09
C ASP A 153 -12.91 21.77 6.13
N LEU A 154 -11.63 21.39 6.00
CA LEU A 154 -10.53 22.35 5.91
C LEU A 154 -10.68 23.28 4.68
N ALA A 155 -11.05 22.74 3.51
CA ALA A 155 -11.34 23.55 2.34
C ALA A 155 -12.49 24.52 2.60
N GLN A 156 -13.60 24.03 3.14
CA GLN A 156 -14.82 24.80 3.38
C GLN A 156 -14.59 25.96 4.34
N ARG A 157 -13.91 25.73 5.47
CA ARG A 157 -13.57 26.77 6.46
C ARG A 157 -12.73 27.90 5.88
N HIS A 158 -11.98 27.62 4.81
CA HIS A 158 -11.15 28.59 4.11
C HIS A 158 -11.75 29.06 2.77
N GLY A 159 -13.04 28.80 2.49
CA GLY A 159 -13.71 29.24 1.27
C GLY A 159 -13.12 28.64 -0.02
N LEU A 160 -12.61 27.41 0.06
CA LEU A 160 -12.10 26.62 -1.05
C LEU A 160 -13.12 25.54 -1.42
N LYS A 161 -13.10 25.09 -2.68
CA LYS A 161 -14.03 24.07 -3.19
C LYS A 161 -13.37 22.70 -3.42
N GLU A 162 -12.10 22.71 -3.80
CA GLU A 162 -11.36 21.51 -4.19
C GLU A 162 -10.35 21.12 -3.09
N ILE A 163 -10.23 19.82 -2.83
CA ILE A 163 -9.32 19.30 -1.80
C ILE A 163 -7.97 18.83 -2.36
N ASN A 164 -7.86 18.64 -3.69
CA ASN A 164 -6.69 18.01 -4.31
C ASN A 164 -5.38 18.73 -3.97
N ALA A 165 -5.38 20.06 -4.02
CA ALA A 165 -4.20 20.84 -3.67
C ALA A 165 -3.87 20.74 -2.17
N ILE A 166 -4.88 20.65 -1.28
CA ILE A 166 -4.68 20.40 0.16
C ILE A 166 -3.99 19.04 0.35
N ILE A 167 -4.48 17.99 -0.30
CA ILE A 167 -3.86 16.65 -0.25
C ILE A 167 -2.44 16.68 -0.83
N LEU A 168 -2.19 17.41 -1.92
CA LEU A 168 -0.84 17.59 -2.46
C LEU A 168 0.10 18.26 -1.45
N GLY A 169 -0.39 19.28 -0.73
CA GLY A 169 0.35 19.91 0.37
C GLY A 169 0.68 18.94 1.49
N ALA A 170 -0.26 18.07 1.85
CA ALA A 170 -0.05 17.01 2.83
C ALA A 170 1.01 15.99 2.36
N VAL A 171 1.02 15.64 1.07
CA VAL A 171 2.07 14.79 0.46
C VAL A 171 3.43 15.46 0.57
N ALA A 172 3.57 16.73 0.20
CA ALA A 172 4.83 17.46 0.29
C ALA A 172 5.33 17.54 1.75
N ALA A 173 4.44 17.78 2.71
CA ALA A 173 4.78 17.83 4.14
C ALA A 173 5.09 16.46 4.76
N SER A 174 4.63 15.36 4.14
CA SER A 174 4.87 14.01 4.66
C SER A 174 6.35 13.62 4.65
N GLY A 175 7.13 14.18 3.71
CA GLY A 175 8.53 13.86 3.49
C GLY A 175 8.78 12.51 2.82
N VAL A 176 7.74 11.85 2.29
CA VAL A 176 7.88 10.52 1.65
C VAL A 176 8.57 10.61 0.29
N LEU A 177 8.38 11.71 -0.45
CA LEU A 177 8.96 11.89 -1.79
C LEU A 177 10.25 12.72 -1.73
N PRO A 178 11.26 12.41 -2.55
CA PRO A 178 12.53 13.13 -2.60
C PRO A 178 12.42 14.42 -3.43
N LEU A 179 11.35 15.18 -3.20
CA LEU A 179 11.01 16.38 -3.94
C LEU A 179 11.05 17.60 -3.02
N ARG A 180 11.52 18.71 -3.55
CA ARG A 180 11.48 20.00 -2.88
C ARG A 180 10.09 20.61 -2.98
N GLU A 181 9.70 21.35 -1.95
CA GLU A 181 8.41 22.02 -1.87
C GLU A 181 8.16 22.94 -3.09
N GLU A 182 9.21 23.63 -3.57
CA GLU A 182 9.09 24.53 -4.73
C GLU A 182 8.67 23.81 -6.02
N SER A 183 8.97 22.51 -6.15
CA SER A 183 8.63 21.73 -7.34
C SER A 183 7.14 21.44 -7.42
N TYR A 184 6.48 21.23 -6.28
CA TYR A 184 5.01 21.12 -6.21
C TYR A 184 4.33 22.44 -6.57
N ILE A 185 4.86 23.56 -6.05
CA ILE A 185 4.36 24.91 -6.37
C ILE A 185 4.45 25.18 -7.87
N LYS A 186 5.63 24.94 -8.46
CA LYS A 186 5.85 25.10 -9.90
C LYS A 186 4.98 24.18 -10.75
N ALA A 187 4.70 22.96 -10.28
CA ALA A 187 3.79 22.04 -10.97
C ALA A 187 2.35 22.59 -11.03
N ILE A 188 1.85 23.18 -9.94
CA ILE A 188 0.55 23.86 -9.91
C ILE A 188 0.56 25.06 -10.88
N GLU A 189 1.59 25.89 -10.82
CA GLU A 189 1.73 27.07 -11.69
C GLU A 189 1.76 26.69 -13.18
N ARG A 190 2.50 25.63 -13.53
CA ARG A 190 2.64 25.16 -14.91
C ARG A 190 1.32 24.66 -15.50
N GLN A 191 0.44 24.07 -14.68
CA GLN A 191 -0.87 23.65 -15.15
C GLN A 191 -1.77 24.86 -15.50
N GLY A 192 -1.56 26.01 -14.85
CA GLY A 192 -2.21 27.27 -15.21
C GLY A 192 -3.69 27.40 -14.85
N ILE A 193 -4.29 26.42 -14.17
CA ILE A 193 -5.71 26.41 -13.80
C ILE A 193 -5.86 26.81 -12.33
N ALA A 194 -6.63 27.88 -12.08
CA ALA A 194 -6.97 28.37 -10.74
C ALA A 194 -5.75 28.46 -9.78
N VAL A 195 -4.60 28.89 -10.31
CA VAL A 195 -3.28 28.80 -9.66
C VAL A 195 -3.29 29.39 -8.26
N GLU A 196 -3.76 30.63 -8.09
CA GLU A 196 -3.76 31.29 -6.78
C GLU A 196 -4.57 30.51 -5.72
N THR A 197 -5.76 30.03 -6.09
CA THR A 197 -6.63 29.21 -5.24
C THR A 197 -5.94 27.89 -4.87
N ASN A 198 -5.33 27.21 -5.84
CA ASN A 198 -4.63 25.95 -5.63
C ASN A 198 -3.38 26.13 -4.76
N LEU A 199 -2.61 27.20 -4.93
CA LEU A 199 -1.46 27.51 -4.08
C LEU A 199 -1.89 27.84 -2.65
N ARG A 200 -3.00 28.53 -2.44
CA ARG A 200 -3.57 28.74 -1.10
C ARG A 200 -3.94 27.41 -0.45
N ALA A 201 -4.64 26.54 -1.18
CA ALA A 201 -5.03 25.21 -0.72
C ALA A 201 -3.82 24.33 -0.39
N PHE A 202 -2.79 24.32 -1.25
CA PHE A 202 -1.53 23.61 -1.03
C PHE A 202 -0.87 24.00 0.29
N ARG A 203 -0.74 25.31 0.56
CA ARG A 203 -0.14 25.80 1.81
C ARG A 203 -0.93 25.38 3.05
N LEU A 204 -2.27 25.30 2.98
CA LEU A 204 -3.09 24.83 4.08
C LEU A 204 -2.83 23.36 4.40
N GLY A 205 -2.81 22.49 3.39
CA GLY A 205 -2.52 21.07 3.58
C GLY A 205 -1.11 20.82 4.12
N LEU A 206 -0.15 21.61 3.64
CA LEU A 206 1.23 21.57 4.10
C LEU A 206 1.37 21.96 5.58
N ALA A 207 0.69 23.03 6.01
CA ALA A 207 0.64 23.43 7.41
C ALA A 207 -0.05 22.37 8.29
N GLN A 208 -1.21 21.87 7.86
CA GLN A 208 -2.00 20.86 8.58
C GLN A 208 -1.19 19.62 8.96
N VAL A 209 -0.30 19.16 8.07
CA VAL A 209 0.54 18.00 8.32
C VAL A 209 1.77 18.35 9.14
N ARG A 210 2.46 19.47 8.87
CA ARG A 210 3.62 19.90 9.66
C ARG A 210 3.30 20.04 11.14
N ASP A 211 2.13 20.58 11.46
CA ASP A 211 1.65 20.71 12.84
C ASP A 211 1.34 19.33 13.47
N ALA A 212 0.94 18.35 12.66
CA ALA A 212 0.63 16.99 13.09
C ALA A 212 1.86 16.06 13.18
N VAL A 213 2.95 16.32 12.43
CA VAL A 213 4.21 15.52 12.49
C VAL A 213 4.89 15.59 13.86
N ALA A 214 4.52 16.56 14.71
CA ALA A 214 4.93 16.62 16.11
C ALA A 214 4.32 15.50 16.99
N ALA A 215 3.29 14.78 16.51
CA ALA A 215 2.71 13.66 17.22
C ALA A 215 3.56 12.39 17.02
N LYS A 216 4.11 11.85 18.11
CA LYS A 216 4.85 10.58 18.10
C LYS A 216 3.98 9.46 17.52
N PRO A 217 4.55 8.56 16.68
CA PRO A 217 3.85 7.33 16.28
C PRO A 217 3.40 6.58 17.53
N MET A 218 2.14 6.15 17.55
CA MET A 218 1.65 5.32 18.65
C MET A 218 2.45 4.00 18.68
N PRO A 219 2.92 3.56 19.85
CA PRO A 219 3.61 2.27 19.94
C PRO A 219 2.63 1.16 19.58
N ARG A 220 3.04 0.35 18.59
CA ARG A 220 2.31 -0.85 18.19
C ARG A 220 2.56 -1.94 19.22
N VAL A 221 1.50 -2.64 19.61
CA VAL A 221 1.65 -3.93 20.29
C VAL A 221 1.97 -4.94 19.20
N GLU A 222 3.25 -5.29 19.04
CA GLU A 222 3.65 -6.35 18.10
C GLU A 222 3.31 -7.71 18.69
N GLU A 223 2.49 -8.49 17.98
CA GLU A 223 2.29 -9.92 18.25
C GLU A 223 3.63 -10.65 18.06
N THR A 224 4.08 -11.40 19.06
CA THR A 224 5.30 -12.22 18.96
C THR A 224 5.15 -13.31 17.89
N TRP A 225 6.26 -13.80 17.35
CA TRP A 225 6.22 -14.91 16.37
C TRP A 225 5.47 -16.14 16.89
N ASP A 226 5.68 -16.51 18.16
CA ASP A 226 4.98 -17.65 18.76
C ASP A 226 3.47 -17.45 18.88
N GLN A 227 3.03 -16.22 19.18
CA GLN A 227 1.60 -15.88 19.21
C GLN A 227 0.99 -15.96 17.81
N ALA A 228 1.63 -15.37 16.80
CA ALA A 228 1.17 -15.41 15.41
C ALA A 228 1.08 -16.86 14.89
N LYS A 229 2.11 -17.65 15.15
CA LYS A 229 2.20 -19.08 14.80
C LYS A 229 1.05 -19.87 15.44
N GLN A 230 0.77 -19.66 16.72
CA GLN A 230 -0.32 -20.36 17.41
C GLN A 230 -1.68 -19.96 16.85
N ARG A 231 -1.92 -18.66 16.64
CA ARG A 231 -3.17 -18.15 16.08
C ARG A 231 -3.47 -18.76 14.70
N GLN A 232 -2.49 -18.76 13.80
CA GLN A 232 -2.61 -19.36 12.47
C GLN A 232 -2.85 -20.87 12.51
N ALA A 233 -2.20 -21.58 13.45
CA ALA A 233 -2.45 -23.00 13.65
C ALA A 233 -3.90 -23.26 14.09
N ASP A 234 -4.42 -22.44 15.01
CA ASP A 234 -5.78 -22.56 15.52
C ASP A 234 -6.82 -22.24 14.42
N GLU A 235 -6.58 -21.22 13.60
CA GLU A 235 -7.41 -20.86 12.45
C GLU A 235 -7.50 -22.01 11.43
N LEU A 236 -6.37 -22.66 11.12
CA LEU A 236 -6.36 -23.87 10.27
C LEU A 236 -7.03 -25.08 10.93
N GLY A 237 -7.15 -25.12 12.26
CA GLY A 237 -7.74 -26.23 13.01
C GLY A 237 -9.27 -26.16 13.17
N HIS A 238 -9.91 -25.06 12.79
CA HIS A 238 -11.36 -24.89 12.93
C HIS A 238 -12.17 -25.83 12.00
N PRO A 239 -13.45 -26.16 12.30
CA PRO A 239 -14.23 -27.16 11.56
C PRO A 239 -14.47 -26.86 10.07
N LYS A 240 -14.25 -25.61 9.63
CA LYS A 240 -14.30 -25.19 8.23
C LYS A 240 -12.92 -25.21 7.54
N GLY A 241 -11.83 -25.29 8.30
CA GLY A 241 -10.46 -25.48 7.81
C GLY A 241 -10.14 -26.96 7.67
N THR A 242 -9.34 -27.31 6.65
CA THR A 242 -8.74 -28.64 6.51
C THR A 242 -7.88 -28.99 7.73
N ARG A 243 -7.46 -30.25 7.91
CA ARG A 243 -6.67 -30.76 9.06
C ARG A 243 -5.24 -30.18 9.17
N GLY A 244 -5.04 -28.89 8.90
CA GLY A 244 -3.75 -28.25 8.62
C GLY A 244 -2.97 -27.75 9.85
N ALA A 245 -3.57 -27.67 11.03
CA ALA A 245 -2.91 -27.14 12.23
C ALA A 245 -1.59 -27.87 12.57
N GLY A 246 -1.62 -29.21 12.57
CA GLY A 246 -0.42 -30.02 12.85
C GLY A 246 0.64 -29.90 11.76
N GLU A 247 0.23 -29.85 10.49
CA GLU A 247 1.13 -29.69 9.35
C GLU A 247 1.78 -28.30 9.36
N TYR A 248 1.02 -27.26 9.70
CA TYR A 248 1.51 -25.89 9.85
C TYR A 248 2.60 -25.80 10.93
N LEU A 249 2.36 -26.37 12.11
CA LEU A 249 3.34 -26.38 13.20
C LEU A 249 4.62 -27.15 12.83
N GLN A 250 4.50 -28.25 12.07
CA GLN A 250 5.66 -28.98 11.57
C GLN A 250 6.48 -28.17 10.55
N LEU A 251 5.80 -27.48 9.63
CA LEU A 251 6.43 -26.64 8.60
C LEU A 251 7.08 -25.40 9.23
N THR A 252 6.43 -24.76 10.20
CA THR A 252 6.98 -23.60 10.92
C THR A 252 8.23 -23.98 11.74
N ALA A 253 8.21 -25.11 12.44
CA ALA A 253 9.41 -25.63 13.14
C ALA A 253 10.55 -25.99 12.18
N GLU A 254 10.26 -26.26 10.90
CA GLU A 254 11.29 -26.45 9.90
C GLU A 254 11.89 -25.14 9.41
N ILE A 255 11.08 -24.12 9.11
CA ILE A 255 11.63 -22.82 8.70
C ILE A 255 12.47 -22.18 9.82
N GLU A 256 12.10 -22.39 11.09
CA GLU A 256 12.87 -21.92 12.27
C GLU A 256 14.28 -22.50 12.31
N ARG A 257 14.47 -23.73 11.82
CA ARG A 257 15.78 -24.40 11.75
C ARG A 257 16.60 -24.01 10.53
N ARG A 258 15.94 -23.58 9.45
CA ARG A 258 16.55 -23.44 8.12
C ARG A 258 16.78 -21.99 7.71
N TYR A 259 15.94 -21.07 8.17
CA TYR A 259 15.91 -19.67 7.75
C TYR A 259 16.22 -18.74 8.93
N PRO A 260 16.82 -17.56 8.67
CA PRO A 260 17.04 -16.55 9.70
C PRO A 260 15.71 -16.04 10.27
N GLU A 261 15.72 -15.64 11.55
CA GLU A 261 14.54 -15.18 12.30
C GLU A 261 13.71 -14.11 11.58
N ARG A 262 14.38 -13.18 10.91
CA ARG A 262 13.73 -12.10 10.14
C ARG A 262 12.76 -12.60 9.06
N LEU A 263 12.92 -13.83 8.55
CA LEU A 263 12.04 -14.42 7.53
C LEU A 263 10.87 -15.21 8.11
N TRP A 264 10.88 -15.55 9.40
CA TRP A 264 9.91 -16.50 9.95
C TRP A 264 8.47 -16.02 9.80
N ARG A 265 8.19 -14.74 10.08
CA ARG A 265 6.84 -14.18 9.90
C ARG A 265 6.35 -14.29 8.45
N THR A 266 7.17 -13.89 7.48
CA THR A 266 6.80 -13.95 6.05
C THR A 266 6.59 -15.39 5.58
N LEU A 267 7.46 -16.30 6.00
CA LEU A 267 7.33 -17.71 5.64
C LEU A 267 6.13 -18.37 6.34
N GLY A 268 5.85 -18.02 7.58
CA GLY A 268 4.65 -18.46 8.31
C GLY A 268 3.37 -18.08 7.57
N GLU A 269 3.21 -16.81 7.21
CA GLU A 269 2.06 -16.34 6.43
C GLU A 269 1.95 -17.05 5.07
N ALA A 270 3.09 -17.26 4.39
CA ALA A 270 3.12 -18.01 3.14
C ALA A 270 2.63 -19.46 3.32
N LEU A 271 3.12 -20.17 4.35
CA LEU A 271 2.74 -21.54 4.65
C LEU A 271 1.27 -21.64 5.05
N TYR A 272 0.79 -20.73 5.89
CA TYR A 272 -0.63 -20.64 6.28
C TYR A 272 -1.51 -20.50 5.04
N ARG A 273 -1.22 -19.52 4.19
CA ARG A 273 -1.95 -19.28 2.94
C ARG A 273 -1.94 -20.50 2.03
N LEU A 274 -0.82 -21.19 1.87
CA LEU A 274 -0.70 -22.34 0.97
C LEU A 274 -1.43 -23.58 1.50
N LEU A 275 -1.48 -23.77 2.81
CA LEU A 275 -2.25 -24.82 3.47
C LEU A 275 -3.76 -24.56 3.37
N ASP A 276 -4.20 -23.33 3.63
CA ASP A 276 -5.59 -22.91 3.36
C ASP A 276 -5.91 -23.00 1.86
N TYR A 277 -4.90 -22.77 1.01
CA TYR A 277 -5.08 -22.87 -0.43
C TYR A 277 -5.32 -24.29 -0.90
N GLN A 278 -4.47 -25.21 -0.45
CA GLN A 278 -4.47 -26.57 -0.97
C GLN A 278 -4.10 -27.58 0.12
N ASP A 279 -2.80 -27.76 0.40
CA ASP A 279 -2.29 -28.78 1.31
C ASP A 279 -0.80 -28.59 1.64
N ALA A 280 -0.29 -29.44 2.55
CA ALA A 280 1.11 -29.43 2.94
C ALA A 280 2.07 -29.77 1.79
N ALA A 281 1.67 -30.58 0.80
CA ALA A 281 2.52 -30.88 -0.35
C ALA A 281 2.75 -29.64 -1.23
N TYR A 282 1.74 -28.78 -1.34
CA TYR A 282 1.84 -27.50 -2.04
C TYR A 282 2.70 -26.49 -1.27
N ALA A 283 2.53 -26.43 0.06
CA ALA A 283 3.41 -25.64 0.94
C ALA A 283 4.88 -26.10 0.87
N ARG A 284 5.13 -27.41 0.78
CA ARG A 284 6.47 -27.97 0.55
C ARG A 284 7.09 -27.53 -0.77
N ARG A 285 6.30 -27.52 -1.85
CA ARG A 285 6.75 -27.04 -3.17
C ARG A 285 7.21 -25.58 -3.13
N TYR A 286 6.55 -24.74 -2.31
CA TYR A 286 6.98 -23.36 -2.09
C TYR A 286 8.36 -23.31 -1.42
N LEU A 287 8.57 -24.08 -0.34
CA LEU A 287 9.86 -24.15 0.35
C LEU A 287 10.97 -24.67 -0.58
N ASP A 288 10.71 -25.73 -1.35
CA ASP A 288 11.67 -26.28 -2.31
C ASP A 288 12.10 -25.26 -3.37
N ARG A 289 11.16 -24.41 -3.83
CA ARG A 289 11.47 -23.33 -4.77
C ARG A 289 12.30 -22.23 -4.10
N LEU A 290 11.95 -21.85 -2.88
CA LEU A 290 12.66 -20.83 -2.13
C LEU A 290 14.10 -21.27 -1.80
N ASP A 291 14.30 -22.54 -1.42
CA ASP A 291 15.61 -23.13 -1.17
C ASP A 291 16.52 -23.06 -2.38
N ARG A 292 15.98 -23.31 -3.58
CA ARG A 292 16.77 -23.21 -4.83
C ARG A 292 17.24 -21.78 -5.05
N ILE A 293 16.39 -20.77 -4.79
CA ILE A 293 16.77 -19.36 -4.91
C ILE A 293 17.84 -19.02 -3.88
N ARG A 294 17.65 -19.40 -2.62
CA ARG A 294 18.61 -19.14 -1.56
C ARG A 294 19.97 -19.76 -1.86
N GLN A 295 20.01 -21.02 -2.30
CA GLN A 295 21.25 -21.69 -2.69
C GLN A 295 21.95 -21.03 -3.87
N LEU A 296 21.21 -20.39 -4.78
CA LEU A 296 21.79 -19.61 -5.88
C LEU A 296 22.32 -18.26 -5.37
N GLU A 297 21.58 -17.59 -4.50
CA GLU A 297 21.99 -16.32 -3.88
C GLU A 297 23.28 -16.50 -3.06
N GLU A 298 23.37 -17.56 -2.24
CA GLU A 298 24.56 -17.90 -1.47
C GLU A 298 25.79 -18.15 -2.36
N ARG A 299 25.60 -18.78 -3.53
CA ARG A 299 26.69 -19.05 -4.50
C ARG A 299 27.21 -17.79 -5.19
N VAL A 300 26.33 -16.82 -5.47
CA VAL A 300 26.66 -15.64 -6.30
C VAL A 300 27.01 -14.42 -5.44
N GLY A 301 26.29 -14.19 -4.33
CA GLY A 301 26.37 -12.98 -3.51
C GLY A 301 27.11 -13.15 -2.18
N GLY A 302 27.56 -14.35 -1.83
CA GLY A 302 28.11 -14.68 -0.51
C GLY A 302 27.02 -14.84 0.56
N ALA A 303 27.35 -15.52 1.66
CA ALA A 303 26.42 -16.02 2.69
C ALA A 303 25.66 -14.95 3.51
N THR A 304 25.71 -13.68 3.13
CA THR A 304 25.20 -12.54 3.92
C THR A 304 24.08 -11.75 3.27
N SER A 305 23.71 -12.05 2.01
CA SER A 305 22.51 -11.48 1.39
C SER A 305 21.49 -12.60 1.23
N ASP A 306 20.45 -12.62 2.06
CA ASP A 306 19.21 -13.36 1.74
C ASP A 306 18.18 -12.39 1.13
N ARG A 307 18.62 -11.31 0.48
CA ARG A 307 17.74 -10.23 0.01
C ARG A 307 16.84 -10.67 -1.13
N LEU A 308 17.38 -11.43 -2.08
CA LEU A 308 16.58 -12.02 -3.16
C LEU A 308 15.64 -13.09 -2.59
N THR A 309 16.12 -13.91 -1.67
CA THR A 309 15.32 -14.93 -0.97
C THR A 309 14.16 -14.29 -0.22
N GLU A 310 14.40 -13.22 0.53
CA GLU A 310 13.37 -12.44 1.24
C GLU A 310 12.32 -11.88 0.28
N PHE A 311 12.78 -11.28 -0.82
CA PHE A 311 11.88 -10.75 -1.85
C PHE A 311 11.01 -11.86 -2.46
N VAL A 312 11.61 -12.99 -2.85
CA VAL A 312 10.87 -14.12 -3.43
C VAL A 312 9.91 -14.71 -2.40
N ALA A 313 10.31 -14.86 -1.13
CA ALA A 313 9.47 -15.39 -0.07
C ALA A 313 8.15 -14.59 0.06
N LYS A 314 8.24 -13.26 -0.02
CA LYS A 314 7.10 -12.35 0.09
C LYS A 314 6.05 -12.53 -1.02
N TYR A 315 6.47 -12.74 -2.27
CA TYR A 315 5.54 -12.76 -3.41
C TYR A 315 5.21 -14.15 -3.94
N LEU A 316 6.11 -15.13 -3.78
CA LEU A 316 5.94 -16.44 -4.41
C LEU A 316 4.66 -17.16 -3.93
N ALA A 317 4.32 -17.06 -2.64
CA ALA A 317 3.09 -17.66 -2.13
C ALA A 317 1.85 -17.00 -2.73
N VAL A 318 1.85 -15.67 -2.88
CA VAL A 318 0.78 -14.91 -3.54
C VAL A 318 0.59 -15.39 -4.98
N TRP A 319 1.68 -15.57 -5.73
CA TRP A 319 1.61 -16.05 -7.12
C TRP A 319 1.23 -17.52 -7.23
N MET A 320 1.51 -18.32 -6.20
CA MET A 320 1.13 -19.73 -6.14
C MET A 320 -0.35 -19.92 -5.76
N THR A 321 -1.00 -18.93 -5.18
CA THR A 321 -2.42 -19.00 -4.81
C THR A 321 -3.27 -18.13 -5.74
N TYR A 322 -3.94 -18.76 -6.70
CA TYR A 322 -4.87 -18.06 -7.58
C TYR A 322 -6.31 -18.27 -7.10
N GLU A 323 -7.01 -17.17 -6.86
CA GLU A 323 -8.43 -17.15 -6.49
C GLU A 323 -9.31 -17.34 -7.74
N ASP A 324 -9.61 -18.60 -8.07
CA ASP A 324 -10.50 -18.93 -9.18
C ASP A 324 -11.99 -18.74 -8.82
N ALA A 325 -12.86 -18.84 -9.82
CA ALA A 325 -14.31 -18.68 -9.62
C ALA A 325 -14.92 -19.71 -8.64
N ILE A 326 -14.31 -20.89 -8.50
CA ILE A 326 -14.78 -21.94 -7.60
C ILE A 326 -14.44 -21.57 -6.15
N ARG A 327 -13.22 -21.10 -5.90
CA ARG A 327 -12.77 -20.66 -4.58
C ARG A 327 -13.53 -19.42 -4.10
N VAL A 328 -13.76 -18.46 -4.99
CA VAL A 328 -14.63 -17.30 -4.71
C VAL A 328 -16.06 -17.75 -4.35
N ALA A 329 -16.58 -18.81 -4.96
CA ALA A 329 -17.89 -19.36 -4.61
C ALA A 329 -17.89 -20.01 -3.22
N GLN A 330 -16.81 -20.72 -2.84
CA GLN A 330 -16.66 -21.31 -1.51
C GLN A 330 -16.66 -20.25 -0.39
N TYR A 331 -16.07 -19.08 -0.62
CA TYR A 331 -16.08 -17.97 0.34
C TYR A 331 -17.44 -17.25 0.46
N LYS A 332 -18.37 -17.49 -0.47
CA LYS A 332 -19.70 -16.85 -0.46
C LYS A 332 -20.81 -17.71 0.18
N THR A 333 -20.49 -18.93 0.61
CA THR A 333 -21.41 -19.90 1.24
C THR A 333 -21.17 -20.06 2.73
#